data_AF-A0A1V2H1W8-F1
#
_entry.id   AF-A0A1V2H1W8-F1
#
_cell.length_a   1.000
_cell.length_b   1.000
_cell.length_c   1.000
_cell.angle_alpha   90.00
_cell.angle_beta   90.00
_cell.angle_gamma   90.00
#
_symmetry.space_group_name_H-M   'P 1'
#
loop_
_entity.id
_entity.type
_entity.pdbx_description
1 polymer ?
#
loop_
_entity_poly.entity_id
_entity_poly.type
_entity_poly.pdbx_seq_one_letter_code
_entity_poly.pdbx_strand_id
1 'polypeptide(L)'
;MAIKMPPRRPSAPATAEDFIAGASAAPAPRLDLPWTDPKVRPDLRVQMNVKVAEPLALKCHYLALRLGLRKQDVMERALSEWTDEQLKKLGLPN
;
A
#
# COMPACT_ATOMS: atom_id res chain seq x y z
N MET A 1 -47.58 37.49 -21.06
CA MET A 1 -46.60 36.43 -21.39
C MET A 1 -45.28 36.80 -20.73
N ALA A 2 -44.91 36.14 -19.63
CA ALA A 2 -43.71 36.46 -18.85
C ALA A 2 -42.51 35.61 -19.33
N ILE A 3 -41.40 36.26 -19.66
CA ILE A 3 -40.17 35.63 -20.15
C ILE A 3 -39.34 35.16 -18.94
N LYS A 4 -39.16 33.84 -18.80
CA LYS A 4 -38.43 33.20 -17.71
C LYS A 4 -36.94 33.15 -18.06
N MET A 5 -36.11 33.97 -17.40
CA MET A 5 -34.66 33.92 -17.55
C MET A 5 -34.06 32.64 -16.91
N PRO A 6 -33.01 32.03 -17.49
CA PRO A 6 -32.36 30.86 -16.93
C PRO A 6 -31.44 31.24 -15.74
N PRO A 7 -31.31 30.38 -14.71
CA PRO A 7 -30.47 30.66 -13.55
C PRO A 7 -28.98 30.62 -13.90
N ARG A 8 -28.27 31.59 -13.32
CA ARG A 8 -26.82 31.83 -13.41
C ARG A 8 -26.06 30.57 -12.96
N ARG A 9 -25.09 30.11 -13.78
CA ARG A 9 -24.12 29.05 -13.43
C ARG A 9 -23.33 29.40 -12.16
N PRO A 10 -22.81 28.39 -11.45
CA PRO A 10 -22.30 28.52 -10.09
C PRO A 10 -21.10 29.46 -9.99
N SER A 11 -21.05 30.11 -8.83
CA SER A 11 -20.07 31.07 -8.33
C SER A 11 -18.62 30.64 -8.55
N ALA A 12 -17.84 31.58 -9.08
CA ALA A 12 -16.38 31.60 -8.95
C ALA A 12 -15.96 31.53 -7.46
N PRO A 13 -14.78 30.97 -7.15
CA PRO A 13 -14.28 30.88 -5.77
C PRO A 13 -14.15 32.28 -5.15
N ALA A 14 -14.59 32.41 -3.89
CA ALA A 14 -14.80 33.70 -3.23
C ALA A 14 -13.53 34.31 -2.64
N THR A 15 -12.45 33.54 -2.47
CA THR A 15 -11.18 34.01 -1.90
C THR A 15 -9.98 33.29 -2.51
N ALA A 16 -8.81 33.94 -2.50
CA ALA A 16 -7.55 33.33 -2.89
C ALA A 16 -7.19 32.11 -2.01
N GLU A 17 -7.66 32.11 -0.77
CA GLU A 17 -7.51 31.01 0.19
C GLU A 17 -8.26 29.74 -0.28
N ASP A 18 -9.47 29.87 -0.84
CA ASP A 18 -10.22 28.75 -1.42
C ASP A 18 -9.54 28.18 -2.67
N PHE A 19 -8.90 29.03 -3.47
CA PHE A 19 -8.12 28.61 -4.63
C PHE A 19 -6.85 27.86 -4.22
N ILE A 20 -6.14 28.34 -3.18
CA ILE A 20 -4.94 27.68 -2.64
C ILE A 20 -5.31 26.36 -1.96
N ALA A 21 -6.42 26.30 -1.22
CA ALA A 21 -6.94 25.06 -0.64
C ALA A 21 -7.27 24.01 -1.73
N GLY A 22 -7.82 24.45 -2.86
CA GLY A 22 -8.03 23.59 -4.03
C GLY A 22 -6.74 23.10 -4.70
N ALA A 23 -5.68 23.92 -4.70
CA ALA A 23 -4.38 23.59 -5.29
C ALA A 23 -3.50 22.71 -4.38
N SER A 24 -3.63 22.83 -3.05
CA SER A 24 -2.95 21.96 -2.07
C SER A 24 -3.57 20.57 -1.96
N ALA A 25 -4.77 20.36 -2.50
CA ALA A 25 -5.41 19.05 -2.65
C ALA A 25 -4.94 18.29 -3.91
N ALA A 26 -3.77 18.64 -4.46
CA ALA A 26 -3.15 17.83 -5.48
C ALA A 26 -2.95 16.41 -4.92
N PRO A 27 -3.53 15.36 -5.54
CA PRO A 27 -3.29 14.00 -5.09
C PRO A 27 -1.77 13.77 -5.12
N ALA A 28 -1.22 13.25 -4.02
CA ALA A 28 0.18 12.86 -3.96
C ALA A 28 0.54 12.11 -5.25
N PRO A 29 1.71 12.38 -5.85
CA PRO A 29 2.11 11.70 -7.09
C PRO A 29 1.93 10.21 -6.87
N ARG A 30 1.01 9.61 -7.63
CA ARG A 30 0.73 8.17 -7.53
C ARG A 30 2.02 7.48 -7.93
N LEU A 31 2.75 7.01 -6.94
CA LEU A 31 3.83 6.05 -7.16
C LEU A 31 3.13 4.81 -7.70
N ASP A 32 3.28 4.56 -9.01
CA ASP A 32 2.79 3.36 -9.68
C ASP A 32 3.60 2.15 -9.20
N LEU A 33 3.33 1.73 -7.97
CA LEU A 33 3.98 0.60 -7.33
C LEU A 33 3.25 -0.69 -7.73
N PRO A 34 3.97 -1.74 -8.11
CA PRO A 34 3.35 -2.95 -8.63
C PRO A 34 2.48 -3.68 -7.60
N TRP A 35 2.72 -3.49 -6.29
CA TRP A 35 1.93 -4.11 -5.21
C TRP A 35 0.69 -3.30 -4.80
N THR A 36 0.53 -2.06 -5.27
CA THR A 36 -0.67 -1.24 -5.02
C THR A 36 -1.70 -1.31 -6.16
N ASP A 37 -1.41 -2.06 -7.23
CA ASP A 37 -2.34 -2.26 -8.34
C ASP A 37 -3.62 -2.98 -7.84
N PRO A 38 -4.83 -2.50 -8.17
CA PRO A 38 -6.09 -3.11 -7.74
C PRO A 38 -6.29 -4.56 -8.20
N LYS A 39 -5.49 -5.06 -9.15
CA LYS A 39 -5.49 -6.46 -9.57
C LYS A 39 -4.69 -7.37 -8.64
N VAL A 40 -3.86 -6.81 -7.75
CA VAL A 40 -3.11 -7.58 -6.77
C VAL A 40 -4.08 -8.13 -5.74
N ARG A 41 -4.06 -9.46 -5.60
CA ARG A 41 -4.97 -10.21 -4.73
C ARG A 41 -4.28 -10.53 -3.41
N PRO A 42 -4.78 -10.04 -2.26
CA PRO A 42 -4.15 -10.30 -0.95
C PRO A 42 -4.31 -11.76 -0.48
N ASP A 43 -5.27 -12.49 -1.03
CA ASP A 43 -5.53 -13.91 -0.74
C ASP A 43 -4.65 -14.87 -1.55
N LEU A 44 -4.09 -14.40 -2.66
CA LEU A 44 -3.31 -15.25 -3.56
C LEU A 44 -1.89 -15.48 -3.02
N ARG A 45 -1.54 -16.75 -2.82
CA ARG A 45 -0.17 -17.15 -2.44
C ARG A 45 0.63 -17.55 -3.68
N VAL A 46 1.85 -17.00 -3.79
CA VAL A 46 2.80 -17.32 -4.86
C VAL A 46 3.91 -18.22 -4.29
N GLN A 47 4.21 -19.32 -4.97
CA GLN A 47 5.31 -20.21 -4.58
C GLN A 47 6.65 -19.64 -5.06
N MET A 48 7.55 -19.38 -4.11
CA MET A 48 8.94 -18.98 -4.40
C MET A 48 9.88 -20.14 -4.15
N ASN A 49 10.58 -20.60 -5.20
CA ASN A 49 11.57 -21.67 -5.09
C ASN A 49 12.94 -21.09 -4.71
N VAL A 50 13.15 -20.86 -3.40
CA VAL A 50 14.39 -20.26 -2.87
C VAL A 50 15.21 -21.30 -2.11
N LYS A 51 16.54 -21.30 -2.33
CA LYS A 51 17.48 -22.06 -1.52
C LYS A 51 17.81 -21.30 -0.25
N VAL A 52 17.59 -21.91 0.91
CA VAL A 52 17.86 -21.32 2.22
C VAL A 52 19.05 -22.04 2.84
N ALA A 53 19.93 -21.29 3.52
CA ALA A 53 21.03 -21.87 4.27
C ALA A 53 20.51 -22.82 5.35
N GLU A 54 21.11 -24.00 5.46
CA GLU A 54 20.68 -25.05 6.39
C GLU A 54 20.57 -24.57 7.86
N PRO A 55 21.53 -23.80 8.42
CA PRO A 55 21.41 -23.31 9.80
C PRO A 55 20.17 -22.44 10.02
N LEU A 56 19.78 -21.64 9.02
CA LEU A 56 18.59 -20.79 9.11
C LEU A 56 17.33 -21.66 9.02
N ALA A 57 17.29 -22.64 8.12
CA ALA A 57 16.16 -23.55 7.99
C ALA A 57 15.88 -24.31 9.29
N LEU A 58 16.93 -24.75 10.00
CA LEU A 58 16.81 -25.41 11.30
C LEU A 58 16.28 -24.48 12.38
N LYS A 59 16.77 -23.23 12.45
CA LYS A 59 16.26 -22.22 13.40
C LYS A 59 14.78 -21.92 13.16
N CYS A 60 14.37 -21.70 11.91
CA CYS A 60 12.98 -21.46 11.56
C CYS A 60 12.08 -22.65 11.89
N HIS A 61 12.55 -23.88 11.67
CA HIS A 61 11.81 -25.08 12.03
C HIS A 61 11.62 -25.21 13.55
N TYR A 62 12.68 -24.99 14.33
CA TYR A 62 12.61 -24.99 15.79
C TYR A 62 11.61 -23.95 16.32
N LEU A 63 11.66 -22.72 15.79
CA LEU A 63 10.73 -21.65 16.17
C LEU A 63 9.27 -22.00 15.83
N ALA A 64 9.02 -22.56 14.64
CA ALA A 64 7.68 -22.97 14.24
C ALA A 64 7.07 -23.97 15.23
N LEU A 65 7.84 -24.99 15.64
CA LEU A 65 7.40 -25.98 16.63
C LEU A 65 7.12 -25.36 18.00
N ARG A 66 7.98 -24.45 18.46
CA ARG A 66 7.82 -23.79 19.76
C ARG A 66 6.62 -22.85 19.83
N LEU A 67 6.30 -22.19 18.72
CA LEU A 67 5.19 -21.24 18.65
C LEU A 67 3.86 -21.88 18.22
N GLY A 68 3.86 -23.18 17.88
CA GLY A 68 2.68 -23.86 17.35
C GLY A 68 2.25 -23.34 15.97
N LEU A 69 3.20 -22.77 15.21
CA LEU A 69 2.96 -22.17 13.90
C LEU A 69 3.41 -23.10 12.78
N ARG A 70 2.88 -22.90 11.57
CA ARG A 70 3.43 -23.59 10.41
C ARG A 70 4.75 -22.95 10.03
N LYS A 71 5.68 -23.74 9.49
CA LYS A 71 6.97 -23.24 8.99
C LYS A 71 6.78 -22.10 7.97
N GLN A 72 5.74 -22.19 7.13
CA GLN A 72 5.41 -21.15 6.16
C GLN A 72 5.07 -19.82 6.85
N ASP A 73 4.27 -19.83 7.91
CA ASP A 73 3.83 -18.61 8.60
C ASP A 73 5.00 -17.90 9.28
N VAL A 74 5.96 -18.66 9.82
CA VAL A 74 7.20 -18.10 10.40
C VAL A 74 8.04 -17.42 9.32
N MET A 75 8.17 -18.05 8.15
CA MET A 75 8.92 -17.47 7.02
C MET A 75 8.21 -16.26 6.44
N GLU A 76 6.89 -16.32 6.28
CA GLU A 76 6.04 -15.21 5.80
C GLU A 76 6.17 -13.99 6.70
N ARG A 77 6.08 -14.19 8.02
CA ARG A 77 6.26 -13.11 9.00
C ARG A 77 7.66 -12.50 8.93
N ALA A 78 8.71 -13.32 8.89
CA ALA A 78 10.08 -12.83 8.82
C ALA A 78 10.35 -12.06 7.52
N LEU A 79 9.81 -12.53 6.39
CA LEU A 79 9.95 -11.85 5.09
C LEU A 79 9.15 -10.56 5.03
N SER A 80 7.93 -10.53 5.58
CA SER A 80 7.12 -9.31 5.66
C SER A 80 7.84 -8.26 6.49
N GLU A 81 8.19 -8.57 7.74
CA GLU A 81 8.85 -7.62 8.64
C GLU A 81 10.12 -7.01 8.01
N TRP A 82 10.94 -7.83 7.34
CA TRP A 82 12.13 -7.35 6.64
C TRP A 82 11.80 -6.50 5.41
N THR A 83 10.83 -6.90 4.58
CA THR A 83 10.43 -6.18 3.37
C THR A 83 9.86 -4.82 3.71
N ASP A 84 8.96 -4.77 4.69
CA ASP A 84 8.36 -3.54 5.22
C ASP A 84 9.44 -2.57 5.70
N GLU A 85 10.45 -3.07 6.41
CA GLU A 85 11.59 -2.27 6.88
C GLU A 85 12.41 -1.70 5.71
N GLN A 86 12.66 -2.49 4.66
CA GLN A 86 13.38 -2.01 3.47
C GLN A 86 12.57 -0.99 2.68
N LEU A 87 11.27 -1.23 2.46
CA LEU A 87 10.39 -0.29 1.76
C LEU A 87 10.30 1.04 2.51
N LYS A 88 10.18 0.99 3.84
CA LYS A 88 10.20 2.18 4.68
C LYS A 88 11.51 2.96 4.58
N LYS A 89 12.67 2.28 4.54
CA LYS A 89 13.98 2.93 4.35
C LYS A 89 14.09 3.62 2.99
N LEU A 90 13.40 3.11 1.98
CA LEU A 90 13.30 3.72 0.65
C LEU A 90 12.26 4.84 0.56
N GLY A 91 11.52 5.12 1.64
CA GLY A 91 10.43 6.11 1.66
C GLY A 91 9.18 5.65 0.91
N LEU A 92 9.04 4.33 0.68
CA LEU A 92 7.90 3.74 -0.01
C LEU A 92 6.83 3.26 0.97
N PRO A 93 5.55 3.30 0.57
CA PRO A 93 4.47 2.69 1.33
C PRO A 93 4.57 1.17 1.28
N ASN A 94 4.11 0.55 2.36
CA ASN A 94 3.99 -0.89 2.51
C ASN A 94 2.53 -1.27 2.77
#